data_AF-A0A5C9F1I5-F1
#
_entry.id   AF-A0A5C9F1I5-F1
#
_cell.length_a   1.000
_cell.length_b   1.000
_cell.length_c   1.000
_cell.angle_alpha   90.00
_cell.angle_beta   90.00
_cell.angle_gamma   90.00
#
_symmetry.space_group_name_H-M   'P 1'
#
loop_
_entity.id
_entity.type
_entity.pdbx_description
1 polymer ?
#
loop_
_entity_poly.entity_id
_entity_poly.type
_entity_poly.pdbx_seq_one_letter_code
_entity_poly.pdbx_strand_id
1 'polypeptide(L)'
;MVAMLIMAGSGIGLYIAFFNSNNIGISIPFISKNDNNEIVDSGLLIVNHTHSHLEDFVVIPLEWINKSKEDLHIVYWHTSHGSQLTDGMDPLDEFMGNNDTYEYNSAGSGGALHLNEPASDDLTGNTNGFDDTTRTFLNANPIYNVIIWSWCGLDTNNASINAYLNNMNQLESEYPNKTFVYMTGHLDGSGEEGDVHYYNERIRSYCFTNNKTLYDFADIESYNPDDENYLVQYANDECYYDGDGDGVLEQGGDDASYNWAQYWQINHNGVDTYYNGGEWYSCSCAHSEPVNGNMKAYGAWYLFARIAGWNGTLL
;
A
#
# COMPACT_ATOMS: atom_id res chain seq x y z
N MET A 1 6.64 36.04 -7.71
CA MET A 1 5.69 37.05 -8.22
C MET A 1 4.31 36.45 -8.02
N VAL A 2 3.54 36.90 -7.03
CA VAL A 2 2.26 36.26 -6.65
C VAL A 2 1.13 36.96 -7.39
N ALA A 3 0.40 36.23 -8.23
CA ALA A 3 -0.85 36.68 -8.82
C ALA A 3 -2.00 36.31 -7.87
N MET A 4 -2.81 37.29 -7.49
CA MET A 4 -3.93 37.14 -6.57
C MET A 4 -5.23 37.36 -7.36
N LEU A 5 -6.07 36.33 -7.48
CA LEU A 5 -7.43 36.44 -8.03
C LEU A 5 -8.43 36.27 -6.87
N ILE A 6 -9.17 37.32 -6.56
CA ILE A 6 -10.21 37.32 -5.51
C ILE A 6 -11.56 37.24 -6.22
N MET A 7 -12.31 36.16 -5.99
CA MET A 7 -13.76 36.12 -6.28
C MET A 7 -14.53 35.94 -4.97
N ALA A 8 -15.46 36.87 -4.70
CA ALA A 8 -16.32 36.84 -3.53
C ALA A 8 -17.72 36.34 -3.92
N GLY A 9 -18.16 35.27 -3.25
CA GLY A 9 -19.53 34.76 -3.23
C GLY A 9 -19.83 34.23 -1.83
N SER A 10 -20.93 34.69 -1.24
CA SER A 10 -21.24 34.61 0.19
C SER A 10 -21.60 33.20 0.69
N GLY A 11 -20.81 32.66 1.61
CA GLY A 11 -21.20 31.51 2.44
C GLY A 11 -20.03 30.69 3.02
N ILE A 12 -19.43 31.20 4.10
CA ILE A 12 -18.63 30.50 5.15
C ILE A 12 -17.37 29.74 4.68
N GLY A 13 -16.21 30.32 5.00
CA GLY A 13 -14.90 29.64 5.06
C GLY A 13 -13.83 30.22 4.14
N LEU A 14 -13.05 31.18 4.63
CA LEU A 14 -11.86 31.71 3.93
C LEU A 14 -10.68 30.76 4.19
N TYR A 15 -10.25 29.97 3.21
CA TYR A 15 -9.01 29.19 3.33
C TYR A 15 -7.85 29.96 2.70
N ILE A 16 -6.89 30.38 3.53
CA ILE A 16 -5.60 30.90 3.08
C ILE A 16 -4.62 29.74 3.16
N ALA A 17 -4.26 29.15 2.02
CA ALA A 17 -3.16 28.19 1.95
C ALA A 17 -1.86 28.96 1.73
N PHE A 18 -0.96 28.92 2.72
CA PHE A 18 0.45 29.25 2.51
C PHE A 18 1.18 27.94 2.22
N PHE A 19 1.71 27.79 1.01
CA PHE A 19 2.75 26.80 0.77
C PHE A 19 4.08 27.46 1.12
N ASN A 20 4.72 26.94 2.17
CA ASN A 20 6.13 27.17 2.41
C ASN A 20 6.76 25.80 2.61
N SER A 21 7.68 25.45 1.72
CA SER A 21 8.50 24.25 1.81
C SER A 21 9.34 24.30 3.08
N ASN A 22 9.29 23.22 3.87
CA ASN A 22 10.36 22.61 4.67
C ASN A 22 9.76 21.77 5.81
N ASN A 23 10.00 20.46 5.76
CA ASN A 23 9.89 19.41 6.79
C ASN A 23 9.34 19.81 8.17
N ILE A 24 8.19 19.22 8.55
CA ILE A 24 8.03 18.48 9.82
C ILE A 24 6.99 17.37 9.57
N GLY A 25 7.41 16.12 9.66
CA GLY A 25 6.51 14.97 9.77
C GLY A 25 5.70 15.08 11.06
N ILE A 26 4.39 15.27 10.91
CA ILE A 26 3.39 14.96 11.92
C ILE A 26 2.18 14.44 11.13
N SER A 27 1.97 13.12 11.15
CA SER A 27 0.66 12.55 10.84
C SER A 27 -0.30 12.99 11.94
N ILE A 28 -0.96 14.11 11.71
CA ILE A 28 -2.15 14.45 12.49
C ILE A 28 -3.29 13.73 11.78
N PRO A 29 -3.95 12.72 12.39
CA PRO A 29 -5.22 12.26 11.84
C PRO A 29 -6.12 13.50 11.81
N PHE A 30 -6.67 13.83 10.65
CA PHE A 30 -7.65 14.92 10.55
C PHE A 30 -8.89 14.51 11.34
N ILE A 31 -8.87 14.77 12.65
CA ILE A 31 -10.00 14.57 13.55
C ILE A 31 -10.98 15.70 13.27
N SER A 32 -11.96 15.45 12.42
CA SER A 32 -13.14 16.28 12.32
C SER A 32 -13.99 16.07 13.57
N LYS A 33 -14.03 17.08 14.45
CA LYS A 33 -14.98 17.11 15.57
C LYS A 33 -16.29 17.71 15.05
N ASN A 34 -17.37 16.94 15.09
CA ASN A 34 -18.73 17.49 14.96
C ASN A 34 -19.06 18.33 16.21
N ASP A 35 -20.09 19.17 16.13
CA ASP A 35 -20.61 20.05 17.22
C ASP A 35 -20.96 19.28 18.52
N ASN A 36 -20.97 17.94 18.47
CA ASN A 36 -21.20 17.03 19.60
C ASN A 36 -19.91 16.40 20.19
N ASN A 37 -18.72 16.81 19.75
CA ASN A 37 -17.42 16.29 20.21
C ASN A 37 -17.22 14.78 20.02
N GLU A 38 -17.97 14.17 19.08
CA GLU A 38 -17.77 12.80 18.61
C GLU A 38 -16.59 12.77 17.63
N ILE A 39 -15.68 11.80 17.81
CA ILE A 39 -14.63 11.50 16.84
C ILE A 39 -15.32 10.79 15.66
N VAL A 40 -15.40 11.48 14.53
CA VAL A 40 -15.84 10.85 13.28
C VAL A 40 -14.59 10.27 12.64
N ASP A 41 -14.51 8.94 12.58
CA ASP A 41 -13.56 8.25 11.69
C ASP A 41 -13.82 8.77 10.28
N SER A 42 -12.80 9.35 9.65
CA SER A 42 -12.93 9.92 8.32
C SER A 42 -13.25 8.83 7.28
N GLY A 43 -12.99 7.55 7.60
CA GLY A 43 -13.04 6.43 6.67
C GLY A 43 -11.83 6.38 5.73
N LEU A 44 -11.01 7.44 5.72
CA LEU A 44 -9.79 7.52 4.91
C LEU A 44 -8.67 6.74 5.59
N LEU A 45 -8.16 5.72 4.90
CA LEU A 45 -7.00 4.95 5.31
C LEU A 45 -6.07 4.80 4.12
N ILE A 46 -4.92 5.47 4.14
CA ILE A 46 -3.89 5.32 3.11
C ILE A 46 -2.68 4.68 3.78
N VAL A 47 -2.26 3.54 3.25
CA VAL A 47 -1.01 2.86 3.61
C VAL A 47 -0.08 2.99 2.42
N ASN A 48 1.10 3.53 2.65
CA ASN A 48 2.08 3.97 1.66
C ASN A 48 3.49 3.87 2.30
N HIS A 49 4.55 4.40 1.69
CA HIS A 49 5.91 4.23 2.24
C HIS A 49 6.03 4.65 3.72
N THR A 50 5.36 5.73 4.14
CA THR A 50 5.36 6.25 5.53
C THR A 50 4.68 5.34 6.58
N HIS A 51 4.20 4.17 6.16
CA HIS A 51 3.60 3.15 7.02
C HIS A 51 4.20 1.76 6.78
N SER A 52 5.29 1.71 6.02
CA SER A 52 5.88 0.51 5.46
C SER A 52 7.35 0.36 5.85
N HIS A 53 7.79 1.07 6.90
CA HIS A 53 9.09 0.86 7.52
C HIS A 53 9.01 -0.21 8.61
N LEU A 54 10.17 -0.78 8.96
CA LEU A 54 10.25 -1.74 10.05
C LEU A 54 9.79 -1.12 11.38
N GLU A 55 10.15 0.14 11.64
CA GLU A 55 9.70 0.90 12.81
C GLU A 55 8.18 1.09 12.86
N ASP A 56 7.51 1.25 11.72
CA ASP A 56 6.05 1.39 11.64
C ASP A 56 5.35 0.06 11.95
N PHE A 57 5.97 -1.05 11.56
CA PHE A 57 5.46 -2.38 11.81
C PHE A 57 5.64 -2.82 13.27
N VAL A 58 6.83 -2.64 13.86
CA VAL A 58 7.11 -3.12 15.23
C VAL A 58 6.38 -2.34 16.32
N VAL A 59 5.87 -1.15 16.00
CA VAL A 59 5.03 -0.36 16.92
C VAL A 59 3.57 -0.80 16.92
N ILE A 60 3.15 -1.68 16.01
CA ILE A 60 1.80 -2.24 16.03
C ILE A 60 1.62 -3.05 17.33
N PRO A 61 0.70 -2.66 18.23
CA PRO A 61 0.49 -3.41 19.45
C PRO A 61 0.01 -4.83 19.15
N LEU A 62 0.52 -5.82 19.88
CA LEU A 62 0.17 -7.25 19.70
C LEU A 62 -1.35 -7.52 19.79
N GLU A 63 -2.09 -6.70 20.55
CA GLU A 63 -3.55 -6.78 20.60
C GLU A 63 -4.20 -6.58 19.23
N TRP A 64 -3.65 -5.69 18.38
CA TRP A 64 -4.19 -5.41 17.06
C TRP A 64 -3.75 -6.43 16.03
N ILE A 65 -2.55 -6.99 16.17
CA ILE A 65 -2.14 -8.19 15.40
C ILE A 65 -3.10 -9.35 15.66
N ASN A 66 -3.35 -9.66 16.93
CA ASN A 66 -4.28 -10.73 17.30
C ASN A 66 -5.70 -10.43 16.85
N LYS A 67 -6.16 -9.19 17.01
CA LYS A 67 -7.50 -8.79 16.54
C LYS A 67 -7.63 -8.88 15.02
N SER A 68 -6.59 -8.56 14.26
CA SER A 68 -6.59 -8.79 12.81
C SER A 68 -6.76 -10.27 12.48
N LYS A 69 -6.08 -11.17 13.19
CA LYS A 69 -6.20 -12.63 12.99
C LYS A 69 -7.57 -13.17 13.39
N GLU A 70 -8.20 -12.58 14.41
CA GLU A 70 -9.54 -12.98 14.89
C GLU A 70 -10.67 -12.47 14.00
N ASP A 71 -10.60 -11.20 13.57
CA ASP A 71 -11.73 -10.51 12.93
C ASP A 71 -11.67 -10.51 11.41
N LEU A 72 -10.47 -10.57 10.81
CA LEU A 72 -10.33 -10.38 9.37
C LEU A 72 -10.38 -11.70 8.62
N HIS A 73 -11.16 -11.70 7.55
CA HIS A 73 -11.22 -12.75 6.56
C HIS A 73 -10.98 -12.09 5.20
N ILE A 74 -9.73 -12.15 4.75
CA ILE A 74 -9.21 -11.41 3.61
C ILE A 74 -9.27 -12.31 2.37
N VAL A 75 -9.80 -11.76 1.28
CA VAL A 75 -9.64 -12.34 -0.05
C VAL A 75 -8.79 -11.39 -0.90
N TYR A 76 -7.71 -11.92 -1.46
CA TYR A 76 -6.74 -11.15 -2.24
C TYR A 76 -6.57 -11.77 -3.63
N TRP A 77 -6.99 -11.05 -4.66
CA TRP A 77 -6.76 -11.43 -6.05
C TRP A 77 -5.55 -10.72 -6.61
N HIS A 78 -4.60 -11.51 -7.11
CA HIS A 78 -3.38 -11.01 -7.71
C HIS A 78 -2.76 -12.04 -8.66
N THR A 79 -1.76 -11.56 -9.41
CA THR A 79 -0.75 -12.41 -10.05
C THR A 79 0.64 -11.99 -9.57
N SER A 80 1.66 -12.00 -10.42
CA SER A 80 3.07 -11.94 -10.00
C SER A 80 3.45 -10.67 -9.26
N HIS A 81 3.03 -9.47 -9.69
CA HIS A 81 3.41 -8.26 -8.94
C HIS A 81 2.69 -8.18 -7.59
N GLY A 82 1.43 -8.60 -7.52
CA GLY A 82 0.71 -8.58 -6.25
C GLY A 82 1.20 -9.65 -5.25
N SER A 83 1.80 -10.75 -5.72
CA SER A 83 2.35 -11.77 -4.79
C SER A 83 3.46 -11.21 -3.92
N GLN A 84 4.14 -10.14 -4.34
CA GLN A 84 5.19 -9.48 -3.56
C GLN A 84 4.75 -9.12 -2.13
N LEU A 85 3.46 -8.83 -1.92
CA LEU A 85 2.90 -8.57 -0.59
C LEU A 85 3.00 -9.81 0.31
N THR A 86 2.50 -10.96 -0.16
CA THR A 86 2.47 -12.23 0.59
C THR A 86 3.83 -12.93 0.59
N ASP A 87 4.59 -12.84 -0.50
CA ASP A 87 6.00 -13.24 -0.57
C ASP A 87 6.82 -12.54 0.53
N GLY A 88 6.58 -11.25 0.75
CA GLY A 88 7.19 -10.50 1.85
C GLY A 88 6.72 -10.93 3.24
N MET A 89 5.46 -11.37 3.38
CA MET A 89 4.91 -11.82 4.66
C MET A 89 5.42 -13.22 5.06
N ASP A 90 5.74 -14.08 4.11
CA ASP A 90 6.14 -15.49 4.36
C ASP A 90 7.27 -15.67 5.38
N PRO A 91 8.42 -14.96 5.29
CA PRO A 91 9.52 -15.11 6.23
C PRO A 91 9.39 -14.22 7.47
N LEU A 92 8.33 -13.42 7.57
CA LEU A 92 8.22 -12.38 8.59
C LEU A 92 8.12 -12.95 10.01
N ASP A 93 7.39 -14.05 10.21
CA ASP A 93 7.32 -14.66 11.54
C ASP A 93 8.70 -15.16 11.98
N GLU A 94 9.42 -15.84 11.10
CA GLU A 94 10.79 -16.30 11.36
C GLU A 94 11.72 -15.12 11.68
N PHE A 95 11.65 -14.04 10.90
CA PHE A 95 12.40 -12.82 11.13
C PHE A 95 12.11 -12.18 12.50
N MET A 96 10.84 -12.19 12.93
CA MET A 96 10.38 -11.63 14.20
C MET A 96 10.51 -12.57 15.40
N GLY A 97 11.12 -13.75 15.21
CA GLY A 97 11.51 -14.66 16.28
C GLY A 97 10.75 -15.99 16.33
N ASN A 98 10.02 -16.32 15.26
CA ASN A 98 9.40 -17.61 15.01
C ASN A 98 8.48 -18.06 16.15
N ASN A 99 7.46 -17.27 16.44
CA ASN A 99 6.57 -17.42 17.58
C ASN A 99 5.08 -17.50 17.19
N ASP A 100 4.80 -17.76 15.91
CA ASP A 100 3.48 -17.89 15.30
C ASP A 100 2.63 -16.59 15.32
N THR A 101 3.24 -15.44 15.62
CA THR A 101 2.53 -14.14 15.73
C THR A 101 2.11 -13.62 14.37
N TYR A 102 2.99 -13.67 13.37
CA TYR A 102 2.83 -13.06 12.05
C TYR A 102 2.50 -14.05 10.94
N GLU A 103 2.05 -15.24 11.32
CA GLU A 103 1.59 -16.29 10.41
C GLU A 103 0.25 -15.94 9.74
N TYR A 104 0.10 -16.35 8.47
CA TYR A 104 -1.14 -16.27 7.71
C TYR A 104 -1.38 -17.58 6.92
N ASN A 105 -2.65 -17.91 6.64
CA ASN A 105 -2.98 -18.96 5.68
C ASN A 105 -4.43 -18.84 5.19
N SER A 106 -4.72 -19.52 4.08
CA SER A 106 -6.03 -19.54 3.42
C SER A 106 -7.17 -20.18 4.22
N ALA A 107 -6.88 -20.77 5.39
CA ALA A 107 -7.89 -21.34 6.28
C ALA A 107 -8.07 -20.57 7.60
N GLY A 108 -7.21 -19.59 7.91
CA GLY A 108 -7.13 -18.97 9.24
C GLY A 108 -6.83 -20.00 10.35
N SER A 109 -6.23 -21.14 9.98
CA SER A 109 -6.01 -22.25 10.88
C SER A 109 -4.77 -22.03 11.75
N GLY A 110 -4.73 -22.64 12.93
CA GLY A 110 -3.60 -22.49 13.87
C GLY A 110 -3.51 -21.11 14.54
N GLY A 111 -4.55 -20.27 14.41
CA GLY A 111 -4.53 -18.91 14.93
C GLY A 111 -3.83 -17.90 14.02
N ALA A 112 -3.53 -18.29 12.77
CA ALA A 112 -2.98 -17.44 11.72
C ALA A 112 -4.02 -16.47 11.13
N LEU A 113 -3.55 -15.39 10.51
CA LEU A 113 -4.42 -14.46 9.74
C LEU A 113 -5.11 -15.22 8.60
N HIS A 114 -6.43 -15.08 8.46
CA HIS A 114 -7.17 -15.68 7.36
C HIS A 114 -7.02 -14.82 6.09
N LEU A 115 -6.11 -15.22 5.21
CA LEU A 115 -5.86 -14.59 3.93
C LEU A 115 -5.90 -15.66 2.85
N ASN A 116 -6.92 -15.61 2.01
CA ASN A 116 -7.12 -16.51 0.88
C ASN A 116 -6.77 -15.81 -0.42
N GLU A 117 -5.94 -16.46 -1.24
CA GLU A 117 -5.52 -16.02 -2.57
C GLU A 117 -6.17 -16.93 -3.61
N PRO A 118 -7.35 -16.59 -4.16
CA PRO A 118 -7.98 -17.38 -5.20
C PRO A 118 -7.09 -17.46 -6.44
N ALA A 119 -7.13 -18.60 -7.14
CA ALA A 119 -6.23 -18.85 -8.26
C ALA A 119 -6.36 -17.82 -9.41
N SER A 120 -5.23 -17.17 -9.71
CA SER A 120 -4.85 -16.51 -10.97
C SER A 120 -5.89 -15.59 -11.62
N ASP A 121 -6.28 -14.53 -10.92
CA ASP A 121 -6.98 -13.38 -11.51
C ASP A 121 -6.44 -12.09 -10.88
N ASP A 122 -6.41 -11.01 -11.64
CA ASP A 122 -6.03 -9.68 -11.17
C ASP A 122 -6.76 -8.59 -11.99
N LEU A 123 -6.43 -7.32 -11.79
CA LEU A 123 -7.10 -6.21 -12.47
C LEU A 123 -6.61 -5.95 -13.91
N THR A 124 -5.46 -6.53 -14.30
CA THR A 124 -4.78 -6.27 -15.58
C THR A 124 -5.66 -6.70 -16.75
N GLY A 125 -6.12 -5.74 -17.56
CA GLY A 125 -7.05 -6.01 -18.65
C GLY A 125 -8.42 -6.57 -18.23
N ASN A 126 -8.76 -6.60 -16.93
CA ASN A 126 -9.99 -7.20 -16.39
C ASN A 126 -10.82 -6.24 -15.52
N THR A 127 -10.71 -4.92 -15.74
CA THR A 127 -11.45 -3.92 -14.95
C THR A 127 -12.98 -3.97 -15.13
N ASN A 128 -13.49 -4.74 -16.10
CA ASN A 128 -14.93 -4.92 -16.37
C ASN A 128 -15.49 -6.27 -15.92
N GLY A 129 -14.70 -7.13 -15.26
CA GLY A 129 -15.15 -8.46 -14.83
C GLY A 129 -14.84 -8.80 -13.36
N PHE A 130 -13.84 -8.14 -12.76
CA PHE A 130 -13.42 -8.42 -11.37
C PHE A 130 -14.55 -8.23 -10.35
N ASP A 131 -15.50 -7.32 -10.60
CA ASP A 131 -16.62 -7.04 -9.72
C ASP A 131 -17.68 -8.16 -9.74
N ASP A 132 -17.95 -8.75 -10.90
CA ASP A 132 -18.79 -9.94 -10.99
C ASP A 132 -18.14 -11.16 -10.32
N THR A 133 -16.83 -11.33 -10.47
CA THR A 133 -16.04 -12.34 -9.72
C THR A 133 -16.18 -12.09 -8.22
N THR A 134 -16.03 -10.84 -7.78
CA THR A 134 -16.15 -10.44 -6.37
C THR A 134 -17.55 -10.72 -5.83
N ARG A 135 -18.61 -10.33 -6.53
CA ARG A 135 -20.01 -10.61 -6.14
C ARG A 135 -20.24 -12.11 -6.00
N THR A 136 -19.80 -12.89 -6.98
CA THR A 136 -19.95 -14.35 -6.96
C THR A 136 -19.27 -14.96 -5.74
N PHE A 137 -18.04 -14.54 -5.46
CA PHE A 137 -17.28 -15.03 -4.32
C PHE A 137 -17.92 -14.64 -2.98
N LEU A 138 -18.27 -13.37 -2.79
CA LEU A 138 -18.82 -12.86 -1.52
C LEU A 138 -20.22 -13.42 -1.22
N ASN A 139 -21.04 -13.65 -2.25
CA ASN A 139 -22.35 -14.29 -2.08
C ASN A 139 -22.24 -15.75 -1.63
N ALA A 140 -21.21 -16.46 -2.09
CA ALA A 140 -20.93 -17.83 -1.66
C ALA A 140 -20.18 -17.88 -0.31
N ASN A 141 -19.39 -16.85 0.01
CA ASN A 141 -18.51 -16.81 1.17
C ASN A 141 -18.73 -15.52 1.98
N PRO A 142 -19.87 -15.37 2.67
CA PRO A 142 -20.25 -14.10 3.29
C PRO A 142 -19.35 -13.66 4.45
N ILE A 143 -18.52 -14.57 4.99
CA ILE A 143 -17.59 -14.30 6.09
C ILE A 143 -16.44 -13.36 5.68
N TYR A 144 -16.05 -13.36 4.40
CA TYR A 144 -14.95 -12.51 3.93
C TYR A 144 -15.34 -11.04 4.03
N ASN A 145 -14.54 -10.25 4.71
CA ASN A 145 -14.85 -8.87 5.07
C ASN A 145 -13.79 -7.86 4.65
N VAL A 146 -12.64 -8.32 4.13
CA VAL A 146 -11.63 -7.47 3.48
C VAL A 146 -11.37 -7.99 2.08
N ILE A 147 -11.48 -7.11 1.09
CA ILE A 147 -11.39 -7.44 -0.33
C ILE A 147 -10.28 -6.61 -0.95
N ILE A 148 -9.32 -7.28 -1.57
CA ILE A 148 -8.16 -6.66 -2.20
C ILE A 148 -8.00 -7.23 -3.60
N TRP A 149 -7.76 -6.35 -4.57
CA TRP A 149 -7.43 -6.70 -5.95
C TRP A 149 -6.17 -5.94 -6.35
N SER A 150 -5.15 -6.64 -6.87
CA SER A 150 -3.92 -6.01 -7.34
C SER A 150 -3.94 -5.77 -8.85
N TRP A 151 -3.01 -4.93 -9.29
CA TRP A 151 -2.63 -4.80 -10.69
C TRP A 151 -1.31 -5.54 -10.91
N CYS A 152 -1.21 -6.38 -11.93
CA CYS A 152 0.09 -6.86 -12.42
C CYS A 152 0.63 -5.95 -13.50
N GLY A 153 -0.25 -5.35 -14.31
CA GLY A 153 0.05 -4.17 -15.12
C GLY A 153 -1.11 -3.18 -14.99
N LEU A 154 -0.83 -1.94 -14.63
CA LEU A 154 -1.86 -0.91 -14.55
C LEU A 154 -2.36 -0.59 -15.96
N ASP A 155 -3.68 -0.68 -16.18
CA ASP A 155 -4.28 -0.23 -17.43
C ASP A 155 -4.18 1.31 -17.55
N THR A 156 -3.28 1.80 -18.40
CA THR A 156 -3.02 3.24 -18.57
C THR A 156 -4.02 3.93 -19.53
N ASN A 157 -5.32 3.78 -19.26
CA ASN A 157 -6.34 4.49 -20.01
C ASN A 157 -7.53 4.93 -19.13
N ASN A 158 -8.15 6.05 -19.52
CA ASN A 158 -9.27 6.62 -18.77
C ASN A 158 -10.46 5.66 -18.61
N ALA A 159 -10.75 4.81 -19.59
CA ALA A 159 -11.90 3.93 -19.53
C ALA A 159 -11.71 2.82 -18.48
N SER A 160 -10.57 2.15 -18.48
CA SER A 160 -10.23 1.11 -17.49
C SER A 160 -10.18 1.67 -16.07
N ILE A 161 -9.48 2.80 -15.84
CA ILE A 161 -9.40 3.40 -14.50
C ILE A 161 -10.76 3.89 -14.01
N ASN A 162 -11.59 4.47 -14.89
CA ASN A 162 -12.96 4.83 -14.50
C ASN A 162 -13.81 3.60 -14.19
N ALA A 163 -13.68 2.51 -14.95
CA ALA A 163 -14.37 1.27 -14.69
C ALA A 163 -13.99 0.69 -13.32
N TYR A 164 -12.69 0.57 -13.03
CA TYR A 164 -12.18 0.13 -11.74
C TYR A 164 -12.76 0.94 -10.57
N LEU A 165 -12.66 2.28 -10.63
CA LEU A 165 -13.12 3.15 -9.55
C LEU A 165 -14.65 3.07 -9.36
N ASN A 166 -15.41 3.03 -10.46
CA ASN A 166 -16.87 2.90 -10.40
C ASN A 166 -17.30 1.54 -9.84
N ASN A 167 -16.64 0.46 -10.27
CA ASN A 167 -16.94 -0.90 -9.85
C ASN A 167 -16.60 -1.11 -8.37
N MET A 168 -15.45 -0.63 -7.90
CA MET A 168 -15.11 -0.66 -6.48
C MET A 168 -16.15 0.09 -5.64
N ASN A 169 -16.55 1.30 -6.06
CA ASN A 169 -17.56 2.08 -5.34
C ASN A 169 -18.96 1.43 -5.36
N GLN A 170 -19.29 0.75 -6.46
CA GLN A 170 -20.52 -0.03 -6.55
C GLN A 170 -20.48 -1.24 -5.59
N LEU A 171 -19.36 -1.96 -5.52
CA LEU A 171 -19.18 -3.07 -4.58
C LEU A 171 -19.29 -2.61 -3.12
N GLU A 172 -18.68 -1.48 -2.76
CA GLU A 172 -18.84 -0.89 -1.41
C GLU A 172 -20.31 -0.56 -1.09
N SER A 173 -21.07 -0.09 -2.09
CA SER A 173 -22.50 0.21 -1.92
C SER A 173 -23.34 -1.06 -1.77
N GLU A 174 -22.97 -2.14 -2.46
CA GLU A 174 -23.64 -3.44 -2.42
C GLU A 174 -23.31 -4.23 -1.14
N TYR A 175 -22.09 -4.06 -0.59
CA TYR A 175 -21.60 -4.76 0.59
C TYR A 175 -21.09 -3.79 1.68
N PRO A 176 -21.98 -2.97 2.28
CA PRO A 176 -21.58 -1.86 3.17
C PRO A 176 -20.89 -2.25 4.49
N ASN A 177 -20.88 -3.54 4.83
CA ASN A 177 -20.22 -4.08 6.03
C ASN A 177 -18.85 -4.73 5.71
N LYS A 178 -18.33 -4.51 4.50
CA LYS A 178 -17.05 -5.06 4.04
C LYS A 178 -16.12 -3.89 3.67
N THR A 179 -14.83 -4.09 3.86
CA THR A 179 -13.79 -3.13 3.48
C THR A 179 -13.23 -3.52 2.12
N PHE A 180 -13.30 -2.60 1.17
CA PHE A 180 -12.66 -2.74 -0.14
C PHE A 180 -11.39 -1.90 -0.15
N VAL A 181 -10.25 -2.56 -0.33
CA VAL A 181 -8.94 -1.91 -0.39
C VAL A 181 -8.62 -1.63 -1.84
N TYR A 182 -8.53 -0.35 -2.18
CA TYR A 182 -8.01 0.09 -3.46
C TYR A 182 -6.50 -0.11 -3.52
N MET A 183 -5.95 -0.44 -4.69
CA MET A 183 -4.51 -0.48 -4.94
C MET A 183 -4.12 0.39 -6.13
N THR A 184 -2.93 0.96 -6.09
CA THR A 184 -2.19 1.44 -7.26
C THR A 184 -1.48 0.28 -7.96
N GLY A 185 -0.97 0.50 -9.17
CA GLY A 185 -0.06 -0.43 -9.85
C GLY A 185 1.37 -0.42 -9.28
N HIS A 186 2.31 -0.95 -10.06
CA HIS A 186 3.75 -0.92 -9.81
C HIS A 186 4.41 0.27 -10.56
N LEU A 187 5.69 0.53 -10.30
CA LEU A 187 6.51 1.44 -11.11
C LEU A 187 6.95 0.78 -12.42
N ASP A 188 7.00 1.55 -13.51
CA ASP A 188 7.36 1.05 -14.85
C ASP A 188 8.64 1.70 -15.42
N GLY A 189 9.29 2.57 -14.64
CA GLY A 189 10.49 3.24 -15.09
C GLY A 189 10.27 4.52 -15.91
N SER A 190 9.02 4.99 -16.04
CA SER A 190 8.71 6.17 -16.86
C SER A 190 8.71 7.50 -16.10
N GLY A 191 8.90 7.47 -14.77
CA GLY A 191 9.02 8.65 -13.92
C GLY A 191 7.71 9.42 -13.71
N GLU A 192 7.80 10.64 -13.15
CA GLU A 192 6.63 11.47 -12.78
C GLU A 192 5.79 11.94 -13.98
N GLU A 193 6.37 11.98 -15.18
CA GLU A 193 5.64 12.35 -16.41
C GLU A 193 5.03 11.13 -17.12
N GLY A 194 5.25 9.93 -16.57
CA GLY A 194 4.80 8.66 -17.11
C GLY A 194 3.30 8.41 -16.99
N ASP A 195 2.76 7.64 -17.93
CA ASP A 195 1.34 7.27 -17.93
C ASP A 195 0.97 6.45 -16.68
N VAL A 196 1.81 5.51 -16.26
CA VAL A 196 1.57 4.69 -15.05
C VAL A 196 1.49 5.57 -13.81
N HIS A 197 2.43 6.50 -13.64
CA HIS A 197 2.38 7.47 -12.54
C HIS A 197 1.09 8.31 -12.59
N TYR A 198 0.76 8.88 -13.77
CA TYR A 198 -0.45 9.66 -13.95
C TYR A 198 -1.73 8.91 -13.54
N TYR A 199 -1.88 7.64 -13.92
CA TYR A 199 -3.07 6.86 -13.57
C TYR A 199 -3.07 6.37 -12.11
N ASN A 200 -1.89 6.13 -11.50
CA ASN A 200 -1.78 5.92 -10.06
C ASN A 200 -2.24 7.16 -9.29
N GLU A 201 -1.84 8.36 -9.71
CA GLU A 201 -2.31 9.62 -9.10
C GLU A 201 -3.83 9.81 -9.19
N ARG A 202 -4.46 9.29 -10.25
CA ARG A 202 -5.93 9.30 -10.36
C ARG A 202 -6.58 8.39 -9.32
N ILE A 203 -6.01 7.21 -9.05
CA ILE A 203 -6.49 6.30 -8.00
C ILE A 203 -6.29 6.95 -6.62
N ARG A 204 -5.09 7.50 -6.34
CA ARG A 204 -4.77 8.22 -5.10
C ARG A 204 -5.74 9.37 -4.85
N SER A 205 -5.94 10.23 -5.85
CA SER A 205 -6.85 11.37 -5.79
C SER A 205 -8.29 10.95 -5.52
N TYR A 206 -8.75 9.87 -6.15
CA TYR A 206 -10.08 9.32 -5.89
C TYR A 206 -10.22 8.83 -4.45
N CYS A 207 -9.23 8.08 -3.96
CA CYS A 207 -9.26 7.55 -2.59
C CYS A 207 -9.25 8.66 -1.56
N PHE A 208 -8.38 9.66 -1.72
CA PHE A 208 -8.31 10.84 -0.86
C PHE A 208 -9.63 11.63 -0.85
N THR A 209 -10.20 11.89 -2.03
CA THR A 209 -11.43 12.70 -2.15
C THR A 209 -12.65 12.02 -1.56
N ASN A 210 -12.71 10.69 -1.63
CA ASN A 210 -13.88 9.91 -1.25
C ASN A 210 -13.67 9.10 0.04
N ASN A 211 -12.62 9.42 0.81
CA ASN A 211 -12.25 8.73 2.05
C ASN A 211 -12.23 7.20 1.92
N LYS A 212 -11.47 6.69 0.95
CA LYS A 212 -11.34 5.25 0.71
C LYS A 212 -10.17 4.64 1.48
N THR A 213 -10.17 3.32 1.56
CA THR A 213 -9.00 2.55 1.99
C THR A 213 -8.10 2.27 0.79
N LEU A 214 -6.84 2.69 0.84
CA LEU A 214 -5.84 2.54 -0.21
C LEU A 214 -4.58 1.86 0.34
N TYR A 215 -4.11 0.85 -0.38
CA TYR A 215 -2.78 0.29 -0.24
C TYR A 215 -1.94 0.72 -1.47
N ASP A 216 -1.07 1.70 -1.25
CA ASP A 216 -0.35 2.42 -2.29
C ASP A 216 0.96 1.70 -2.68
N PHE A 217 0.79 0.65 -3.46
CA PHE A 217 1.86 -0.23 -3.93
C PHE A 217 2.98 0.52 -4.67
N ALA A 218 2.63 1.48 -5.54
CA ALA A 218 3.60 2.23 -6.34
C ALA A 218 4.35 3.25 -5.48
N ASP A 219 3.69 3.81 -4.47
CA ASP A 219 4.36 4.72 -3.53
C ASP A 219 5.35 3.96 -2.66
N ILE A 220 5.00 2.79 -2.11
CA ILE A 220 5.96 1.95 -1.36
C ILE A 220 7.20 1.63 -2.21
N GLU A 221 7.00 1.29 -3.48
CA GLU A 221 8.07 0.95 -4.42
C GLU A 221 8.92 2.16 -4.88
N SER A 222 8.45 3.38 -4.62
CA SER A 222 9.17 4.61 -4.99
C SER A 222 10.20 5.04 -3.95
N TYR A 223 10.26 4.40 -2.79
CA TYR A 223 11.15 4.80 -1.68
C TYR A 223 11.97 3.64 -1.16
N ASN A 224 13.21 3.93 -0.74
CA ASN A 224 13.96 3.01 0.10
C ASN A 224 13.52 3.15 1.59
N PRO A 225 14.02 2.28 2.50
CA PRO A 225 13.70 2.38 3.92
C PRO A 225 14.18 3.65 4.63
N ASP A 226 15.01 4.48 4.00
CA ASP A 226 15.52 5.75 4.53
C ASP A 226 14.75 6.98 3.99
N ASP A 227 13.55 6.77 3.41
CA ASP A 227 12.70 7.78 2.77
C ASP A 227 13.34 8.49 1.55
N GLU A 228 14.34 7.89 0.89
CA GLU A 228 14.85 8.43 -0.38
C GLU A 228 13.91 8.07 -1.52
N ASN A 229 13.45 9.08 -2.27
CA ASN A 229 12.54 8.92 -3.40
C ASN A 229 13.31 8.62 -4.70
N TYR A 230 12.96 7.50 -5.34
CA TYR A 230 13.53 7.05 -6.61
C TYR A 230 12.58 7.17 -7.82
N LEU A 231 11.30 7.54 -7.63
CA LEU A 231 10.40 7.86 -8.75
C LEU A 231 10.94 9.01 -9.61
N VAL A 232 11.52 10.02 -8.97
CA VAL A 232 12.16 11.17 -9.63
C VAL A 232 13.44 10.77 -10.41
N GLN A 233 13.96 9.58 -10.13
CA GLN A 233 15.09 8.94 -10.81
C GLN A 233 14.58 7.81 -11.71
N TYR A 234 13.36 7.90 -12.25
CA TYR A 234 12.81 6.93 -13.18
C TYR A 234 12.79 5.48 -12.67
N ALA A 235 12.69 5.25 -11.36
CA ALA A 235 12.74 3.88 -10.86
C ALA A 235 11.66 2.96 -11.43
N ASN A 236 11.97 1.67 -11.56
CA ASN A 236 11.04 0.62 -11.97
C ASN A 236 10.75 -0.38 -10.84
N ASP A 237 9.89 -1.35 -11.15
CA ASP A 237 9.47 -2.46 -10.28
C ASP A 237 10.62 -3.39 -9.85
N GLU A 238 11.65 -3.52 -10.67
CA GLU A 238 12.89 -4.23 -10.34
C GLU A 238 13.85 -3.44 -9.44
N CYS A 239 13.45 -2.25 -8.97
CA CYS A 239 14.24 -1.34 -8.12
C CYS A 239 15.45 -0.68 -8.80
N TYR A 240 15.61 -0.79 -10.13
CA TYR A 240 16.60 0.00 -10.87
C TYR A 240 16.15 1.45 -11.01
N TYR A 241 17.09 2.39 -11.10
CA TYR A 241 16.83 3.83 -11.24
C TYR A 241 17.94 4.52 -12.05
N ASP A 242 17.61 5.64 -12.71
CA ASP A 242 18.47 6.59 -13.44
C ASP A 242 19.40 7.34 -12.47
N GLY A 243 20.55 6.75 -12.18
CA GLY A 243 21.49 7.27 -11.18
C GLY A 243 22.46 8.32 -11.71
N ASP A 244 22.67 8.40 -13.02
CA ASP A 244 23.49 9.44 -13.65
C ASP A 244 22.70 10.64 -14.23
N GLY A 245 21.37 10.51 -14.30
CA GLY A 245 20.44 11.55 -14.68
C GLY A 245 20.37 11.80 -16.18
N ASP A 246 20.72 10.82 -17.02
CA ASP A 246 20.68 10.94 -18.47
C ASP A 246 19.31 10.58 -19.10
N GLY A 247 18.36 10.15 -18.26
CA GLY A 247 17.01 9.72 -18.65
C GLY A 247 16.92 8.26 -19.10
N VAL A 248 17.95 7.44 -18.83
CA VAL A 248 18.00 6.02 -19.16
C VAL A 248 18.23 5.20 -17.91
N LEU A 249 17.36 4.22 -17.68
CA LEU A 249 17.52 3.27 -16.58
C LEU A 249 18.75 2.38 -16.75
N GLU A 250 19.56 2.28 -15.69
CA GLU A 250 20.72 1.42 -15.57
C GLU A 250 20.31 -0.01 -15.22
N GLN A 251 19.50 -0.61 -16.10
CA GLN A 251 19.06 -1.99 -16.00
C GLN A 251 20.15 -2.96 -16.50
N GLY A 252 20.33 -4.08 -15.78
CA GLY A 252 21.11 -5.22 -16.27
C GLY A 252 22.63 -5.04 -16.24
N GLY A 253 23.14 -4.09 -15.46
CA GLY A 253 24.56 -4.00 -15.12
C GLY A 253 24.92 -4.85 -13.90
N ASP A 254 26.19 -5.28 -13.79
CA ASP A 254 26.73 -5.94 -12.59
C ASP A 254 26.91 -4.98 -11.40
N ASP A 255 26.44 -3.73 -11.51
CA ASP A 255 26.63 -2.69 -10.51
C ASP A 255 25.36 -2.48 -9.67
N ALA A 256 25.35 -3.12 -8.50
CA ALA A 256 24.27 -3.01 -7.53
C ALA A 256 24.05 -1.56 -7.03
N SER A 257 24.95 -0.60 -7.32
CA SER A 257 24.73 0.79 -6.93
C SER A 257 23.58 1.47 -7.67
N TYR A 258 23.10 0.91 -8.78
CA TYR A 258 21.96 1.44 -9.56
C TYR A 258 20.65 0.70 -9.31
N ASN A 259 20.64 -0.15 -8.28
CA ASN A 259 19.44 -0.76 -7.75
C ASN A 259 19.31 -0.34 -6.29
N TRP A 260 18.32 0.51 -5.98
CA TRP A 260 18.24 1.14 -4.66
C TRP A 260 18.11 0.10 -3.54
N ALA A 261 17.39 -0.99 -3.81
CA ALA A 261 17.13 -2.04 -2.86
C ALA A 261 18.38 -2.87 -2.59
N GLN A 262 19.07 -3.34 -3.65
CA GLN A 262 20.33 -4.07 -3.50
C GLN A 262 21.40 -3.22 -2.83
N TYR A 263 21.52 -1.94 -3.21
CA TYR A 263 22.45 -1.01 -2.59
C TYR A 263 22.17 -0.84 -1.10
N TRP A 264 20.90 -0.63 -0.73
CA TRP A 264 20.49 -0.52 0.67
C TRP A 264 20.80 -1.81 1.44
N GLN A 265 20.43 -2.97 0.91
CA GLN A 265 20.67 -4.27 1.56
C GLN A 265 22.16 -4.55 1.81
N ILE A 266 23.05 -4.21 0.87
CA ILE A 266 24.51 -4.39 1.04
C ILE A 266 25.04 -3.56 2.21
N ASN A 267 24.50 -2.36 2.43
CA ASN A 267 24.93 -1.46 3.50
C ASN A 267 24.29 -1.77 4.87
N HIS A 268 23.20 -2.53 4.90
CA HIS A 268 22.47 -2.91 6.13
C HIS A 268 22.64 -4.40 6.49
N ASN A 269 23.46 -5.14 5.72
CA ASN A 269 23.82 -6.52 6.03
C ASN A 269 24.67 -6.64 7.30
N GLY A 270 24.24 -7.52 8.21
CA GLY A 270 24.95 -7.78 9.47
C GLY A 270 24.73 -6.73 10.56
N VAL A 271 23.72 -5.86 10.41
CA VAL A 271 23.26 -4.96 11.47
C VAL A 271 22.23 -5.70 12.32
N ASP A 272 22.62 -6.21 13.50
CA ASP A 272 21.73 -6.99 14.37
C ASP A 272 20.78 -6.09 15.20
N THR A 273 19.67 -5.63 14.61
CA THR A 273 18.61 -4.86 15.30
C THR A 273 17.51 -5.74 15.91
N TYR A 274 17.13 -6.86 15.28
CA TYR A 274 16.07 -7.77 15.73
C TYR A 274 16.53 -9.23 15.86
N TYR A 275 15.71 -10.05 16.53
CA TYR A 275 16.05 -11.39 17.06
C TYR A 275 16.65 -12.37 16.03
N ASN A 276 16.39 -12.20 14.72
CA ASN A 276 16.72 -13.23 13.74
C ASN A 276 17.27 -12.76 12.37
N GLY A 277 17.73 -11.52 12.17
CA GLY A 277 18.27 -11.20 10.83
C GLY A 277 18.73 -9.79 10.50
N GLY A 278 18.50 -8.83 11.39
CA GLY A 278 18.91 -7.45 11.20
C GLY A 278 17.79 -6.53 10.71
N GLU A 279 18.08 -5.56 9.84
CA GLU A 279 17.11 -4.54 9.42
C GLU A 279 16.22 -4.98 8.23
N TRP A 280 16.46 -6.16 7.66
CA TRP A 280 15.69 -6.74 6.56
C TRP A 280 15.82 -8.27 6.52
N TYR A 281 15.03 -8.94 5.66
CA TYR A 281 15.10 -10.39 5.47
C TYR A 281 14.83 -10.82 4.03
N SER A 282 15.39 -11.95 3.61
CA SER A 282 15.22 -12.47 2.25
C SER A 282 13.81 -13.03 2.04
N CYS A 283 13.20 -12.71 0.88
CA CYS A 283 11.95 -13.32 0.40
C CYS A 283 11.98 -13.50 -1.12
N SER A 284 11.06 -14.31 -1.66
CA SER A 284 10.89 -14.50 -3.11
C SER A 284 10.02 -13.37 -3.69
N CYS A 285 10.47 -12.12 -3.63
CA CYS A 285 9.73 -10.97 -4.15
C CYS A 285 9.73 -10.96 -5.69
N ALA A 286 8.64 -11.37 -6.34
CA ALA A 286 8.58 -11.46 -7.80
C ALA A 286 8.83 -10.11 -8.49
N HIS A 287 9.68 -10.07 -9.53
CA HIS A 287 10.05 -8.86 -10.30
C HIS A 287 10.64 -7.72 -9.47
N SER A 288 11.09 -7.98 -8.25
CA SER A 288 11.59 -6.96 -7.34
C SER A 288 12.63 -7.54 -6.39
N GLU A 289 13.06 -6.74 -5.42
CA GLU A 289 14.09 -7.11 -4.46
C GLU A 289 13.51 -7.37 -3.05
N PRO A 290 14.17 -8.21 -2.23
CA PRO A 290 13.62 -8.62 -0.93
C PRO A 290 13.20 -7.48 0.00
N VAL A 291 13.97 -6.39 0.08
CA VAL A 291 13.64 -5.27 0.99
C VAL A 291 12.34 -4.56 0.58
N ASN A 292 12.06 -4.44 -0.72
CA ASN A 292 10.79 -3.91 -1.21
C ASN A 292 9.61 -4.82 -0.80
N GLY A 293 9.81 -6.15 -0.88
CA GLY A 293 8.88 -7.14 -0.35
C GLY A 293 8.67 -7.01 1.17
N ASN A 294 9.74 -6.78 1.94
CA ASN A 294 9.64 -6.54 3.38
C ASN A 294 8.79 -5.30 3.69
N MET A 295 9.04 -4.18 3.00
CA MET A 295 8.27 -2.95 3.15
C MET A 295 6.79 -3.17 2.83
N LYS A 296 6.47 -3.95 1.79
CA LYS A 296 5.11 -4.34 1.45
C LYS A 296 4.46 -5.20 2.56
N ALA A 297 5.20 -6.12 3.16
CA ALA A 297 4.71 -6.91 4.29
C ALA A 297 4.41 -6.05 5.54
N TYR A 298 5.29 -5.09 5.84
CA TYR A 298 5.11 -4.14 6.94
C TYR A 298 3.85 -3.30 6.73
N GLY A 299 3.70 -2.72 5.55
CA GLY A 299 2.50 -1.97 5.17
C GLY A 299 1.24 -2.82 5.24
N ALA A 300 1.28 -4.09 4.82
CA ALA A 300 0.12 -4.99 4.88
C ALA A 300 -0.34 -5.24 6.31
N TRP A 301 0.58 -5.54 7.24
CA TRP A 301 0.23 -5.69 8.65
C TRP A 301 -0.27 -4.39 9.27
N TYR A 302 0.32 -3.25 8.91
CA TYR A 302 -0.18 -1.94 9.31
C TYR A 302 -1.63 -1.73 8.83
N LEU A 303 -1.91 -2.01 7.55
CA LEU A 303 -3.26 -1.96 6.97
C LEU A 303 -4.24 -2.84 7.75
N PHE A 304 -3.89 -4.10 8.01
CA PHE A 304 -4.75 -5.05 8.70
C PHE A 304 -5.03 -4.63 10.15
N ALA A 305 -4.03 -4.13 10.87
CA ALA A 305 -4.21 -3.62 12.23
C ALA A 305 -5.16 -2.41 12.24
N ARG A 306 -5.01 -1.49 11.27
CA ARG A 306 -5.89 -0.32 11.12
C ARG A 306 -7.33 -0.72 10.80
N ILE A 307 -7.54 -1.68 9.89
CA ILE A 307 -8.88 -2.21 9.57
C ILE A 307 -9.49 -2.93 10.79
N ALA A 308 -8.68 -3.62 11.58
CA ALA A 308 -9.14 -4.26 12.82
C ALA A 308 -9.52 -3.26 13.92
N GLY A 309 -9.17 -1.98 13.77
CA GLY A 309 -9.59 -0.87 14.65
C GLY A 309 -8.45 -0.12 15.34
N TRP A 310 -7.19 -0.45 15.03
CA TRP A 310 -6.06 0.32 15.56
C TRP A 310 -6.11 1.75 15.04
N ASN A 311 -5.88 2.71 15.93
CA ASN A 311 -5.92 4.13 15.58
C ASN A 311 -4.62 4.66 14.94
N GLY A 312 -3.59 3.81 14.78
CA GLY A 312 -2.30 4.20 14.20
C GLY A 312 -1.42 5.03 15.14
N THR A 313 -1.64 4.94 16.46
CA THR A 313 -0.80 5.63 17.46
C THR A 313 -0.33 4.65 18.52
N LEU A 314 0.87 4.90 19.05
CA LEU A 314 1.37 4.28 20.27
C LEU A 314 0.56 4.82 21.47
N LEU A 315 -0.01 3.91 22.27
CA LEU A 315 -0.63 4.25 23.56
C LEU A 315 0.42 4.59 24.63
#